data_AF-A0A521ZQE5-F1
#
_entry.id   AF-A0A521ZQE5-F1
#
_cell.length_a   1.000
_cell.length_b   1.000
_cell.length_c   1.000
_cell.angle_alpha   90.00
_cell.angle_beta   90.00
_cell.angle_gamma   90.00
#
_symmetry.space_group_name_H-M   'P 1'
#
loop_
_entity.id
_entity.type
_entity.pdbx_description
1 polymer ?
#
loop_
_entity_poly.entity_id
_entity_poly.type
_entity_poly.pdbx_seq_one_letter_code
_entity_poly.pdbx_strand_id
1 'polypeptide(L)'
;MSYANPTLLRLGMTGTLAGRQYRVAGRVVMGADVGGTTYYWNEFNIVSDGGESATLVYEETERGGEWKLFTLFEPESPMSPAEAATRRVGDSVTLDGMVMSVTLVDESRVYHIEGEAPEGVEVGDIAHYFNAQMANRMVVVSWTGDEVEYYRGATLPMGVVNKAFGVAESYRSEFAQTSAFSGGAGSRLWDEGQQSSGRLLLVVLAVLLSIIGVGFFSPASFSRRPPKIQKTTAAPAQLKVGDTLNLDGKQFQVKTHSIVEVAEVGRWFERHEYQLADGDGVAAWLVENLSPTTKGFYFFTALEPTQPMSAAEAATLPVGKVVNVEGIVAPVKEIFRCATRQVEGDTNGAPKVGEVSFGFSAEAGPILLLARWNNSEIKFLRGRAVSAEVREARR
;
A
#
# COMPACT_ATOMS: atom_id res chain seq x y z
N MET A 1 -6.60 -12.40 12.22
CA MET A 1 -7.05 -11.54 11.10
C MET A 1 -8.38 -12.07 10.60
N SER A 2 -9.01 -11.44 9.61
CA SER A 2 -10.34 -11.83 9.10
C SER A 2 -10.19 -12.46 7.71
N TYR A 3 -11.03 -13.45 7.40
CA TYR A 3 -11.18 -13.96 6.02
C TYR A 3 -12.04 -13.05 5.14
N ALA A 4 -12.55 -11.93 5.68
CA ALA A 4 -13.30 -10.94 4.92
C ALA A 4 -12.51 -10.44 3.70
N ASN A 5 -13.23 -10.23 2.59
CA ASN A 5 -12.68 -9.67 1.36
C ASN A 5 -12.38 -8.17 1.56
N PRO A 6 -11.11 -7.71 1.49
CA PRO A 6 -10.76 -6.29 1.65
C PRO A 6 -11.06 -5.46 0.40
N THR A 7 -11.38 -6.09 -0.72
CA THR A 7 -11.58 -5.45 -2.02
C THR A 7 -13.07 -5.19 -2.30
N LEU A 8 -13.35 -4.53 -3.43
CA LEU A 8 -14.71 -4.40 -3.96
C LEU A 8 -15.12 -5.53 -4.92
N LEU A 9 -14.21 -6.42 -5.35
CA LEU A 9 -14.55 -7.53 -6.25
C LEU A 9 -15.46 -8.54 -5.56
N ARG A 10 -16.47 -9.04 -6.28
CA ARG A 10 -17.44 -10.02 -5.80
C ARG A 10 -17.60 -11.14 -6.83
N LEU A 11 -17.99 -12.33 -6.37
CA LEU A 11 -18.31 -13.46 -7.24
C LEU A 11 -19.38 -13.07 -8.26
N GLY A 12 -19.24 -13.55 -9.50
CA GLY A 12 -20.14 -13.23 -10.60
C GLY A 12 -19.92 -11.85 -11.25
N MET A 13 -19.08 -10.96 -10.69
CA MET A 13 -18.67 -9.74 -11.40
C MET A 13 -17.97 -10.10 -12.70
N THR A 14 -18.32 -9.40 -13.77
CA THR A 14 -17.64 -9.53 -15.07
C THR A 14 -16.80 -8.30 -15.35
N GLY A 15 -15.71 -8.48 -16.10
CA GLY A 15 -14.81 -7.41 -16.46
C GLY A 15 -13.92 -7.73 -17.65
N THR A 16 -13.27 -6.71 -18.21
CA THR A 16 -12.37 -6.87 -19.36
C THR A 16 -10.93 -6.56 -18.99
N LEU A 17 -10.06 -7.56 -19.02
CA LEU A 17 -8.61 -7.43 -18.82
C LEU A 17 -7.87 -7.82 -20.10
N ALA A 18 -6.89 -7.03 -20.51
CA ALA A 18 -6.10 -7.25 -21.74
C ALA A 18 -6.92 -7.52 -23.02
N GLY A 19 -8.15 -7.00 -23.10
CA GLY A 19 -9.06 -7.22 -24.23
C GLY A 19 -9.90 -8.51 -24.17
N ARG A 20 -9.74 -9.33 -23.12
CA ARG A 20 -10.53 -10.54 -22.88
C ARG A 20 -11.54 -10.31 -21.75
N GLN A 21 -12.76 -10.81 -21.94
CA GLN A 21 -13.82 -10.77 -20.93
C GLN A 21 -13.64 -11.94 -19.95
N TYR A 22 -13.81 -11.64 -18.66
CA TYR A 22 -13.68 -12.57 -17.56
C TYR A 22 -14.85 -12.42 -16.57
N ARG A 23 -15.21 -13.50 -15.88
CA ARG A 23 -16.09 -13.57 -14.71
C ARG A 23 -15.25 -13.93 -13.48
N VAL A 24 -15.46 -13.24 -12.36
CA VAL A 24 -14.95 -13.68 -11.05
C VAL A 24 -15.69 -14.95 -10.63
N ALA A 25 -15.01 -16.09 -10.74
CA ALA A 25 -15.54 -17.42 -10.47
C ALA A 25 -15.45 -17.77 -8.99
N GLY A 26 -14.30 -17.48 -8.37
CA GLY A 26 -14.04 -17.74 -6.96
C GLY A 26 -13.10 -16.73 -6.31
N ARG A 27 -13.00 -16.80 -4.98
CA ARG A 27 -11.98 -16.15 -4.17
C ARG A 27 -11.36 -17.19 -3.24
N VAL A 28 -10.04 -17.28 -3.25
CA VAL A 28 -9.23 -18.07 -2.32
C VAL A 28 -8.55 -17.09 -1.37
N VAL A 29 -8.61 -17.35 -0.06
CA VAL A 29 -7.75 -16.68 0.93
C VAL A 29 -6.58 -17.59 1.19
N MET A 30 -5.41 -17.09 0.85
CA MET A 30 -4.15 -17.78 1.00
C MET A 30 -3.35 -17.21 2.15
N GLY A 31 -2.38 -17.97 2.65
CA GLY A 31 -1.41 -17.47 3.60
C GLY A 31 -0.11 -18.27 3.69
N ALA A 32 0.95 -17.65 4.20
CA ALA A 32 2.27 -18.25 4.42
C ALA A 32 2.72 -17.96 5.85
N ASP A 33 3.42 -18.87 6.53
CA ASP A 33 3.98 -18.57 7.86
C ASP A 33 5.27 -17.77 7.74
N VAL A 34 5.15 -16.45 7.88
CA VAL A 34 6.29 -15.55 7.83
C VAL A 34 6.73 -15.24 9.26
N GLY A 35 7.50 -16.17 9.83
CA GLY A 35 8.15 -15.99 11.13
C GLY A 35 7.25 -16.23 12.34
N GLY A 36 6.40 -17.26 12.29
CA GLY A 36 5.42 -17.58 13.34
C GLY A 36 4.19 -16.67 13.30
N THR A 37 3.89 -16.10 12.14
CA THR A 37 2.68 -15.31 11.87
C THR A 37 2.26 -15.54 10.44
N THR A 38 1.02 -15.97 10.23
CA THR A 38 0.45 -16.11 8.90
C THR A 38 0.28 -14.72 8.25
N TYR A 39 1.05 -14.46 7.19
CA TYR A 39 0.73 -13.43 6.20
C TYR A 39 -0.42 -13.95 5.34
N TYR A 40 -1.38 -13.10 4.97
CA TYR A 40 -2.53 -13.49 4.15
C TYR A 40 -2.68 -12.59 2.92
N TRP A 41 -3.11 -13.17 1.81
CA TRP A 41 -3.49 -12.47 0.59
C TRP A 41 -4.77 -13.07 -0.01
N ASN A 42 -5.31 -12.42 -1.03
CA ASN A 42 -6.54 -12.85 -1.70
C ASN A 42 -6.23 -13.17 -3.16
N GLU A 43 -6.72 -14.30 -3.65
CA GLU A 43 -6.63 -14.69 -5.05
C GLU A 43 -8.04 -14.82 -5.61
N PHE A 44 -8.31 -14.17 -6.72
CA PHE A 44 -9.58 -14.23 -7.42
C PHE A 44 -9.40 -15.09 -8.68
N ASN A 45 -10.02 -16.28 -8.68
CA ASN A 45 -10.12 -17.11 -9.88
C ASN A 45 -11.02 -16.37 -10.87
N ILE A 46 -10.48 -15.98 -12.02
CA ILE A 46 -11.22 -15.30 -13.08
C ILE A 46 -11.24 -16.17 -14.33
N VAL A 47 -12.44 -16.47 -14.84
CA VAL A 47 -12.66 -17.41 -15.95
C VAL A 47 -13.32 -16.68 -17.11
N SER A 48 -12.79 -16.88 -18.32
CA SER A 48 -13.36 -16.34 -19.56
C SER A 48 -14.43 -17.26 -20.16
N ASP A 49 -15.25 -16.74 -21.08
CA ASP A 49 -16.28 -17.52 -21.76
C ASP A 49 -15.72 -18.69 -22.60
N GLY A 50 -14.41 -18.65 -22.93
CA GLY A 50 -13.68 -19.73 -23.60
C GLY A 50 -13.14 -20.82 -22.67
N GLY A 51 -13.38 -20.72 -21.37
CA GLY A 51 -12.86 -21.66 -20.35
C GLY A 51 -11.43 -21.35 -19.88
N GLU A 52 -10.71 -20.42 -20.51
CA GLU A 52 -9.39 -19.99 -20.03
C GLU A 52 -9.52 -19.25 -18.70
N SER A 53 -8.78 -19.71 -17.69
CA SER A 53 -8.67 -19.10 -16.37
C SER A 53 -7.44 -18.19 -16.24
N ALA A 54 -7.48 -17.32 -15.23
CA ALA A 54 -6.32 -16.58 -14.74
C ALA A 54 -6.53 -16.27 -13.25
N THR A 55 -5.45 -15.99 -12.53
CA THR A 55 -5.50 -15.67 -11.10
C THR A 55 -5.21 -14.18 -10.91
N LEU A 56 -6.20 -13.44 -10.42
CA LEU A 56 -6.06 -12.03 -10.08
C LEU A 56 -5.83 -11.88 -8.57
N VAL A 57 -4.62 -11.48 -8.18
CA VAL A 57 -4.14 -11.46 -6.80
C VAL A 57 -4.22 -10.06 -6.22
N TYR A 58 -4.69 -9.96 -4.98
CA TYR A 58 -4.67 -8.75 -4.16
C TYR A 58 -3.88 -8.97 -2.86
N GLU A 59 -2.83 -8.19 -2.71
CA GLU A 59 -1.96 -8.14 -1.53
C GLU A 59 -2.06 -6.75 -0.88
N GLU A 60 -2.27 -6.70 0.44
CA GLU A 60 -2.04 -5.46 1.18
C GLU A 60 -0.54 -5.34 1.49
N THR A 61 0.08 -4.31 0.91
CA THR A 61 1.50 -3.97 1.12
C THR A 61 1.64 -2.70 1.94
N GLU A 62 2.86 -2.35 2.35
CA GLU A 62 3.16 -1.05 2.98
C GLU A 62 2.77 0.17 2.11
N ARG A 63 2.65 -0.03 0.79
CA ARG A 63 2.24 1.00 -0.19
C ARG A 63 0.72 1.02 -0.43
N GLY A 64 -0.03 0.15 0.23
CA GLY A 64 -1.45 -0.09 0.00
C GLY A 64 -1.70 -1.38 -0.80
N GLY A 65 -2.93 -1.52 -1.29
CA GLY A 65 -3.35 -2.69 -2.06
C GLY A 65 -2.70 -2.75 -3.44
N GLU A 66 -1.89 -3.78 -3.68
CA GLU A 66 -1.32 -4.10 -4.99
C GLU A 66 -2.13 -5.20 -5.68
N TRP A 67 -2.31 -5.06 -7.00
CA TRP A 67 -2.94 -6.08 -7.85
C TRP A 67 -1.92 -6.72 -8.77
N LYS A 68 -2.00 -8.04 -8.94
CA LYS A 68 -1.14 -8.80 -9.86
C LYS A 68 -1.99 -9.81 -10.62
N LEU A 69 -1.81 -9.89 -11.93
CA LEU A 69 -2.45 -10.91 -12.77
C LEU A 69 -1.44 -12.01 -13.07
N PHE A 70 -1.86 -13.25 -12.85
CA PHE A 70 -1.10 -14.45 -13.16
C PHE A 70 -1.82 -15.29 -14.18
N THR A 71 -1.08 -15.72 -15.19
CA THR A 71 -1.54 -16.63 -16.23
C THR A 71 -0.61 -17.83 -16.28
N LEU A 72 -1.18 -19.04 -16.23
CA LEU A 72 -0.45 -20.29 -16.43
C LEU A 72 0.22 -20.31 -17.81
N PHE A 73 1.39 -20.94 -17.90
CA PHE A 73 2.05 -21.26 -19.16
C PHE A 73 2.88 -22.55 -19.03
N GLU A 74 3.19 -23.18 -20.15
CA GLU A 74 4.13 -24.30 -20.22
C GLU A 74 5.50 -23.78 -20.71
N PRO A 75 6.60 -24.00 -19.96
CA PRO A 75 7.94 -23.69 -20.44
C PRO A 75 8.44 -24.77 -21.41
N GLU A 76 9.35 -24.41 -22.33
CA GLU A 76 9.99 -25.36 -23.28
C GLU A 76 10.79 -26.48 -22.59
N SER A 77 11.16 -26.29 -21.33
CA SER A 77 11.89 -27.26 -20.51
C SER A 77 11.38 -27.16 -19.07
N PRO A 78 10.28 -27.85 -18.72
CA PRO A 78 9.78 -27.86 -17.36
C PRO A 78 10.78 -28.57 -16.45
N MET A 79 10.99 -27.99 -15.27
CA MET A 79 11.66 -28.65 -14.15
C MET A 79 10.75 -29.71 -13.55
N SER A 80 11.36 -30.75 -13.00
CA SER A 80 10.72 -31.65 -12.05
C SER A 80 10.54 -30.97 -10.67
N PRO A 81 9.61 -31.43 -9.82
CA PRO A 81 9.46 -30.94 -8.45
C PRO A 81 10.76 -31.07 -7.63
N ALA A 82 11.54 -32.12 -7.87
CA ALA A 82 12.83 -32.32 -7.22
C ALA A 82 13.84 -31.22 -7.59
N GLU A 83 13.90 -30.82 -8.87
CA GLU A 83 14.76 -29.71 -9.31
C GLU A 83 14.26 -28.37 -8.77
N ALA A 84 12.95 -28.14 -8.74
CA ALA A 84 12.35 -26.94 -8.14
C ALA A 84 12.67 -26.83 -6.64
N ALA A 85 12.58 -27.93 -5.89
CA ALA A 85 12.90 -28.00 -4.46
C ALA A 85 14.40 -27.79 -4.14
N THR A 86 15.30 -27.91 -5.12
CA THR A 86 16.72 -27.56 -4.92
C THR A 86 17.01 -26.06 -5.01
N ARG A 87 16.09 -25.25 -5.58
CA ARG A 87 16.33 -23.82 -5.81
C ARG A 87 16.44 -23.01 -4.52
N ARG A 88 17.30 -22.01 -4.52
CA ARG A 88 17.58 -21.10 -3.40
C ARG A 88 17.57 -19.65 -3.89
N VAL A 89 17.32 -18.71 -2.99
CA VAL A 89 17.40 -17.27 -3.29
C VAL A 89 18.81 -16.93 -3.78
N GLY A 90 18.89 -16.29 -4.94
CA GLY A 90 20.15 -15.98 -5.65
C GLY A 90 20.53 -16.98 -6.75
N ASP A 91 19.86 -18.13 -6.87
CA ASP A 91 20.06 -19.04 -7.99
C ASP A 91 19.62 -18.42 -9.32
N SER A 92 20.32 -18.75 -10.40
CA SER A 92 19.87 -18.44 -11.76
C SER A 92 19.08 -19.62 -12.34
N VAL A 93 17.91 -19.34 -12.91
CA VAL A 93 17.03 -20.31 -13.58
C VAL A 93 16.72 -19.84 -14.99
N THR A 94 16.62 -20.77 -15.95
CA THR A 94 16.12 -20.47 -17.29
C THR A 94 14.63 -20.80 -17.35
N LEU A 95 13.80 -19.78 -17.56
CA LEU A 95 12.35 -19.89 -17.65
C LEU A 95 11.88 -19.01 -18.81
N ASP A 96 10.98 -19.52 -19.67
CA ASP A 96 10.43 -18.76 -20.80
C ASP A 96 11.53 -18.15 -21.72
N GLY A 97 12.58 -18.93 -21.98
CA GLY A 97 13.76 -18.51 -22.75
C GLY A 97 14.67 -17.48 -22.07
N MET A 98 14.36 -17.04 -20.85
CA MET A 98 15.06 -15.98 -20.11
C MET A 98 15.83 -16.54 -18.91
N VAL A 99 17.04 -16.03 -18.68
CA VAL A 99 17.77 -16.27 -17.43
C VAL A 99 17.28 -15.28 -16.37
N MET A 100 16.63 -15.81 -15.33
CA MET A 100 16.01 -15.07 -14.24
C MET A 100 16.69 -15.43 -12.90
N SER A 101 16.69 -14.49 -11.94
CA SER A 101 17.21 -14.77 -10.59
C SER A 101 16.07 -15.19 -9.68
N VAL A 102 16.25 -16.26 -8.92
CA VAL A 102 15.33 -16.65 -7.83
C VAL A 102 15.42 -15.61 -6.72
N THR A 103 14.28 -15.02 -6.36
CA THR A 103 14.18 -13.91 -5.39
C THR A 103 13.54 -14.33 -4.06
N LEU A 104 12.71 -15.36 -4.07
CA LEU A 104 12.05 -15.94 -2.91
C LEU A 104 11.85 -17.45 -3.13
N VAL A 105 11.90 -18.23 -2.05
CA VAL A 105 11.52 -19.64 -1.97
C VAL A 105 10.75 -19.78 -0.66
N ASP A 106 9.53 -20.32 -0.68
CA ASP A 106 8.67 -20.38 0.51
C ASP A 106 7.54 -21.42 0.36
N GLU A 107 6.69 -21.53 1.38
CA GLU A 107 5.48 -22.36 1.43
C GLU A 107 4.21 -21.50 1.52
N SER A 108 3.12 -21.89 0.85
CA SER A 108 1.80 -21.25 0.98
C SER A 108 0.74 -22.25 1.40
N ARG A 109 -0.38 -21.78 1.97
CA ARG A 109 -1.53 -22.60 2.38
C ARG A 109 -2.86 -21.95 2.03
N VAL A 110 -3.83 -22.75 1.60
CA VAL A 110 -5.23 -22.33 1.44
C VAL A 110 -5.94 -22.29 2.79
N TYR A 111 -6.50 -21.14 3.17
CA TYR A 111 -7.23 -20.95 4.43
C TYR A 111 -8.75 -20.84 4.30
N HIS A 112 -9.25 -20.37 3.15
CA HIS A 112 -10.68 -20.18 2.90
C HIS A 112 -10.97 -20.11 1.40
N ILE A 113 -12.13 -20.62 0.96
CA ILE A 113 -12.59 -20.59 -0.44
C ILE A 113 -14.02 -20.05 -0.48
N GLU A 114 -14.31 -19.20 -1.46
CA GLU A 114 -15.65 -18.71 -1.80
C GLU A 114 -15.90 -18.90 -3.29
N GLY A 115 -17.00 -19.56 -3.65
CA GLY A 115 -17.33 -19.81 -5.06
C GLY A 115 -16.49 -20.94 -5.66
N GLU A 116 -16.08 -20.75 -6.91
CA GLU A 116 -15.41 -21.74 -7.76
C GLU A 116 -13.88 -21.54 -7.69
N ALA A 117 -13.19 -22.38 -6.92
CA ALA A 117 -11.74 -22.44 -6.89
C ALA A 117 -11.16 -22.90 -8.24
N PRO A 118 -9.85 -22.72 -8.49
CA PRO A 118 -9.16 -23.43 -9.57
C PRO A 118 -9.31 -24.95 -9.41
N GLU A 119 -9.16 -25.69 -10.52
CA GLU A 119 -9.23 -27.15 -10.50
C GLU A 119 -8.20 -27.74 -9.52
N GLY A 120 -8.60 -28.73 -8.72
CA GLY A 120 -7.73 -29.38 -7.74
C GLY A 120 -7.50 -28.63 -6.42
N VAL A 121 -7.96 -27.38 -6.25
CA VAL A 121 -7.66 -26.56 -5.06
C VAL A 121 -8.73 -26.70 -3.96
N GLU A 122 -8.32 -27.17 -2.78
CA GLU A 122 -9.14 -27.36 -1.57
C GLU A 122 -8.63 -26.55 -0.34
N VAL A 123 -9.49 -26.40 0.68
CA VAL A 123 -9.10 -25.72 1.92
C VAL A 123 -8.16 -26.59 2.76
N GLY A 124 -6.97 -26.06 3.03
CA GLY A 124 -5.92 -26.73 3.82
C GLY A 124 -4.68 -27.10 3.00
N ASP A 125 -4.78 -27.09 1.68
CA ASP A 125 -3.70 -27.38 0.73
C ASP A 125 -2.46 -26.52 0.95
N ILE A 126 -1.29 -27.07 0.59
CA ILE A 126 0.03 -26.49 0.87
C ILE A 126 0.91 -26.50 -0.38
N ALA A 127 1.34 -25.35 -0.89
CA ALA A 127 2.28 -25.26 -2.01
C ALA A 127 3.71 -25.09 -1.52
N HIS A 128 4.68 -25.62 -2.27
CA HIS A 128 6.01 -25.04 -2.30
C HIS A 128 6.18 -24.23 -3.58
N TYR A 129 6.80 -23.06 -3.50
CA TYR A 129 7.02 -22.23 -4.68
C TYR A 129 8.33 -21.45 -4.59
N PHE A 130 8.81 -20.99 -5.74
CA PHE A 130 9.83 -19.97 -5.83
C PHE A 130 9.46 -18.91 -6.85
N ASN A 131 9.89 -17.67 -6.60
CA ASN A 131 9.70 -16.56 -7.51
C ASN A 131 11.02 -16.29 -8.22
N ALA A 132 10.98 -16.20 -9.55
CA ALA A 132 12.10 -15.78 -10.37
C ALA A 132 11.78 -14.43 -11.02
N GLN A 133 12.74 -13.51 -11.03
CA GLN A 133 12.55 -12.16 -11.58
C GLN A 133 13.66 -11.75 -12.56
N MET A 134 13.27 -10.96 -13.56
CA MET A 134 14.15 -10.27 -14.50
C MET A 134 13.50 -8.94 -14.91
N ALA A 135 14.14 -7.82 -14.55
CA ALA A 135 13.61 -6.48 -14.77
C ALA A 135 12.18 -6.30 -14.21
N ASN A 136 11.17 -6.11 -15.08
CA ASN A 136 9.75 -6.01 -14.72
C ASN A 136 8.97 -7.31 -14.93
N ARG A 137 9.64 -8.41 -15.30
CA ARG A 137 9.05 -9.74 -15.48
C ARG A 137 9.29 -10.60 -14.26
N MET A 138 8.30 -11.41 -13.96
CA MET A 138 8.26 -12.26 -12.79
C MET A 138 7.54 -13.56 -13.17
N VAL A 139 8.15 -14.68 -12.79
CA VAL A 139 7.58 -16.02 -12.94
C VAL A 139 7.50 -16.64 -11.57
N VAL A 140 6.34 -17.17 -11.22
CA VAL A 140 6.19 -18.07 -10.07
C VAL A 140 6.29 -19.49 -10.60
N VAL A 141 7.16 -20.28 -10.01
CA VAL A 141 7.22 -21.73 -10.21
C VAL A 141 6.72 -22.36 -8.94
N SER A 142 5.59 -23.04 -9.01
CA SER A 142 4.96 -23.70 -7.88
C SER A 142 4.92 -25.20 -8.12
N TRP A 143 5.16 -26.01 -7.09
CA TRP A 143 5.18 -27.46 -7.24
C TRP A 143 4.57 -28.19 -6.06
N THR A 144 4.09 -29.38 -6.39
CA THR A 144 3.08 -30.06 -5.62
C THR A 144 3.06 -31.54 -5.97
N GLY A 145 3.39 -32.41 -5.02
CA GLY A 145 3.61 -33.83 -5.32
C GLY A 145 4.56 -34.02 -6.50
N ASP A 146 4.03 -34.57 -7.60
CA ASP A 146 4.75 -34.80 -8.86
C ASP A 146 4.53 -33.69 -9.93
N GLU A 147 3.68 -32.69 -9.66
CA GLU A 147 3.27 -31.64 -10.60
C GLU A 147 4.01 -30.31 -10.35
N VAL A 148 4.23 -29.55 -11.44
CA VAL A 148 4.87 -28.21 -11.40
C VAL A 148 4.13 -27.27 -12.34
N GLU A 149 3.68 -26.14 -11.79
CA GLU A 149 2.97 -25.09 -12.52
C GLU A 149 3.85 -23.83 -12.65
N TYR A 150 3.66 -23.11 -13.75
CA TYR A 150 4.44 -21.92 -14.09
C TYR A 150 3.50 -20.77 -14.42
N TYR A 151 3.62 -19.67 -13.68
CA TYR A 151 2.75 -18.52 -13.81
C TYR A 151 3.54 -17.28 -14.22
N ARG A 152 3.18 -16.65 -15.34
CA ARG A 152 3.68 -15.30 -15.69
C ARG A 152 2.91 -14.26 -14.88
N GLY A 153 3.61 -13.51 -14.03
CA GLY A 153 3.04 -12.45 -13.21
C GLY A 153 3.20 -11.06 -13.84
N ALA A 154 2.11 -10.28 -13.86
CA ALA A 154 2.10 -8.88 -14.29
C ALA A 154 1.42 -8.00 -13.22
N THR A 155 2.13 -7.00 -12.71
CA THR A 155 1.55 -6.00 -11.79
C THR A 155 0.52 -5.13 -12.52
N LEU A 156 -0.68 -5.02 -11.97
CA LEU A 156 -1.76 -4.17 -12.48
C LEU A 156 -1.96 -2.95 -11.58
N PRO A 157 -2.01 -1.73 -12.13
CA PRO A 157 -2.46 -0.56 -11.38
C PRO A 157 -3.91 -0.73 -10.91
N MET A 158 -4.23 -0.28 -9.70
CA MET A 158 -5.58 -0.39 -9.12
C MET A 158 -6.68 0.17 -10.04
N GLY A 159 -6.43 1.30 -10.71
CA GLY A 159 -7.36 1.90 -11.68
C GLY A 159 -7.64 1.01 -12.91
N VAL A 160 -6.73 0.10 -13.28
CA VAL A 160 -6.97 -0.88 -14.36
C VAL A 160 -7.98 -1.92 -13.90
N VAL A 161 -7.83 -2.48 -12.69
CA VAL A 161 -8.76 -3.47 -12.13
C VAL A 161 -10.14 -2.85 -11.86
N ASN A 162 -10.18 -1.67 -11.25
CA ASN A 162 -11.42 -0.94 -10.99
C ASN A 162 -12.21 -0.67 -12.28
N LYS A 163 -11.53 -0.17 -13.31
CA LYS A 163 -12.11 0.07 -14.64
C LYS A 163 -12.54 -1.23 -15.33
N ALA A 164 -11.74 -2.29 -15.22
CA ALA A 164 -12.00 -3.57 -15.88
C ALA A 164 -13.32 -4.20 -15.40
N PHE A 165 -13.55 -4.25 -14.08
CA PHE A 165 -14.70 -4.92 -13.48
C PHE A 165 -15.88 -3.98 -13.15
N GLY A 166 -15.85 -2.74 -13.64
CA GLY A 166 -16.91 -1.74 -13.38
C GLY A 166 -17.09 -1.39 -11.90
N VAL A 167 -16.12 -1.74 -11.06
CA VAL A 167 -16.12 -1.44 -9.62
C VAL A 167 -15.86 0.05 -9.48
N ALA A 168 -16.91 0.78 -9.12
CA ALA A 168 -16.81 2.21 -8.88
C ALA A 168 -15.70 2.48 -7.86
N GLU A 169 -14.86 3.49 -8.14
CA GLU A 169 -14.15 4.16 -7.07
C GLU A 169 -15.20 4.70 -6.10
N SER A 170 -15.36 4.05 -4.96
CA SER A 170 -16.28 4.47 -3.90
C SER A 170 -15.72 5.66 -3.12
N TYR A 171 -15.38 6.69 -3.90
CA TYR A 171 -15.21 8.09 -3.51
C TYR A 171 -15.86 8.99 -4.59
N ARG A 172 -17.09 8.63 -5.00
CA ARG A 172 -18.00 9.51 -5.73
C ARG A 172 -19.35 9.60 -5.01
N SER A 173 -19.49 10.62 -4.18
CA SER A 173 -20.78 11.26 -3.90
C SER A 173 -20.68 12.73 -4.31
N GLU A 174 -21.57 13.14 -5.22
CA GLU A 174 -21.89 14.55 -5.52
C GLU A 174 -20.74 15.48 -5.96
N PHE A 175 -20.36 15.42 -7.25
CA PHE A 175 -20.20 16.64 -8.07
C PHE A 175 -20.24 16.28 -9.57
N ALA A 176 -21.39 15.78 -10.03
CA ALA A 176 -21.65 15.49 -11.44
C ALA A 176 -22.76 16.41 -12.00
N GLN A 177 -22.64 17.72 -11.72
CA GLN A 177 -23.33 18.77 -12.46
C GLN A 177 -22.34 19.89 -12.76
N THR A 178 -22.28 20.30 -14.03
CA THR A 178 -21.25 21.16 -14.64
C THR A 178 -19.83 20.52 -14.61
N SER A 179 -19.09 20.40 -15.71
CA SER A 179 -19.14 21.17 -16.96
C SER A 179 -18.97 20.27 -18.19
N ALA A 180 -19.77 20.52 -19.22
CA ALA A 180 -19.46 20.05 -20.56
C ALA A 180 -18.45 21.01 -21.21
N PHE A 181 -17.29 20.51 -21.62
CA PHE A 181 -16.52 21.12 -22.70
C PHE A 181 -15.91 20.03 -23.60
N SER A 182 -15.87 20.34 -24.89
CA SER A 182 -15.68 19.41 -26.00
C SER A 182 -14.27 19.47 -26.60
N GLY A 183 -13.88 18.38 -27.25
CA GLY A 183 -12.67 18.26 -28.06
C GLY A 183 -11.52 17.55 -27.35
N GLY A 184 -10.78 16.63 -27.97
CA GLY A 184 -10.90 16.09 -29.34
C GLY A 184 -9.97 14.86 -29.49
N ALA A 185 -10.25 13.98 -30.45
CA ALA A 185 -9.51 12.72 -30.58
C ALA A 185 -8.09 12.89 -31.14
N GLY A 186 -7.17 12.01 -30.73
CA GLY A 186 -5.79 11.95 -31.25
C GLY A 186 -5.03 10.73 -30.76
N SER A 187 -5.11 9.63 -31.49
CA SER A 187 -4.33 8.40 -31.25
C SER A 187 -2.95 8.46 -31.91
N ARG A 188 -2.07 7.50 -31.54
CA ARG A 188 -0.70 7.17 -32.01
C ARG A 188 0.42 7.65 -31.05
N LEU A 189 1.58 6.99 -30.95
CA LEU A 189 2.05 5.65 -31.37
C LEU A 189 3.26 5.29 -30.47
N TRP A 190 3.83 4.09 -30.63
CA TRP A 190 5.07 3.68 -29.96
C TRP A 190 6.31 4.12 -30.79
N ASP A 191 7.34 4.61 -30.11
CA ASP A 191 8.76 4.73 -30.50
C ASP A 191 9.49 5.03 -29.17
N GLU A 192 10.38 4.22 -28.58
CA GLU A 192 11.59 3.51 -29.03
C GLU A 192 12.88 4.36 -28.92
N GLY A 193 13.88 3.82 -28.20
CA GLY A 193 15.22 4.40 -27.97
C GLY A 193 15.37 5.34 -26.75
N GLN A 194 16.55 5.47 -26.11
CA GLN A 194 17.79 4.68 -26.19
C GLN A 194 18.75 4.97 -25.00
N GLN A 195 19.19 3.91 -24.30
CA GLN A 195 20.47 3.70 -23.55
C GLN A 195 21.07 4.70 -22.53
N SER A 196 21.79 4.09 -21.57
CA SER A 196 22.82 4.62 -20.65
C SER A 196 22.33 5.41 -19.41
N SER A 197 22.90 5.26 -18.21
CA SER A 197 23.82 4.22 -17.71
C SER A 197 23.80 4.14 -16.17
N GLY A 198 23.69 2.91 -15.64
CA GLY A 198 24.66 2.35 -14.69
C GLY A 198 24.67 2.83 -13.23
N ARG A 199 24.32 1.88 -12.33
CA ARG A 199 24.58 1.83 -10.86
C ARG A 199 23.63 2.64 -9.95
N LEU A 200 22.64 1.95 -9.37
CA LEU A 200 22.80 1.44 -8.00
C LEU A 200 21.94 0.18 -7.78
N LEU A 201 22.43 -0.74 -6.95
CA LEU A 201 21.84 -2.07 -6.72
C LEU A 201 21.29 -2.17 -5.29
N LEU A 202 20.34 -3.08 -5.07
CA LEU A 202 19.89 -3.65 -3.78
C LEU A 202 19.07 -2.74 -2.84
N VAL A 203 17.81 -3.13 -2.61
CA VAL A 203 17.10 -3.21 -1.29
C VAL A 203 15.62 -3.63 -1.45
N VAL A 204 15.00 -3.43 -2.63
CA VAL A 204 13.53 -3.56 -2.83
C VAL A 204 13.00 -5.01 -2.96
N LEU A 205 13.84 -6.05 -2.85
CA LEU A 205 13.48 -7.41 -3.30
C LEU A 205 12.79 -8.34 -2.27
N ALA A 206 12.50 -7.87 -1.06
CA ALA A 206 12.26 -8.75 0.10
C ALA A 206 10.79 -8.99 0.53
N VAL A 207 9.80 -8.49 -0.22
CA VAL A 207 8.35 -8.62 0.12
C VAL A 207 7.53 -9.11 -1.09
N LEU A 208 8.16 -9.84 -2.00
CA LEU A 208 7.56 -10.20 -3.29
C LEU A 208 7.14 -11.68 -3.36
N LEU A 209 5.82 -11.87 -3.20
CA LEU A 209 4.90 -12.82 -3.87
C LEU A 209 4.73 -14.24 -3.29
N SER A 210 3.51 -14.79 -3.32
CA SER A 210 3.17 -16.14 -2.81
C SER A 210 1.93 -16.77 -3.51
N ILE A 211 1.96 -18.04 -4.01
CA ILE A 211 0.86 -18.80 -4.74
C ILE A 211 0.87 -20.35 -4.44
N ILE A 212 0.00 -21.18 -5.05
CA ILE A 212 -0.67 -22.49 -4.72
C ILE A 212 -0.06 -23.74 -5.44
N GLY A 213 -0.17 -25.05 -5.06
CA GLY A 213 -0.77 -25.73 -3.88
C GLY A 213 -0.89 -27.29 -3.98
N VAL A 214 -0.52 -28.03 -2.90
CA VAL A 214 -0.71 -29.47 -2.45
C VAL A 214 0.60 -30.31 -2.19
N GLY A 215 0.73 -31.16 -1.13
CA GLY A 215 1.73 -32.29 -1.22
C GLY A 215 2.35 -33.11 -0.04
N PHE A 216 2.20 -32.81 1.26
CA PHE A 216 2.63 -33.62 2.45
C PHE A 216 4.13 -33.86 2.86
N PHE A 217 4.32 -33.80 4.19
CA PHE A 217 5.47 -34.16 5.08
C PHE A 217 6.53 -33.08 5.43
N SER A 218 6.97 -33.13 6.70
CA SER A 218 7.80 -32.15 7.44
C SER A 218 8.86 -32.92 8.27
N PRO A 219 9.90 -32.32 8.93
CA PRO A 219 10.16 -30.88 9.11
C PRO A 219 11.65 -30.41 9.00
N ALA A 220 11.89 -29.14 9.39
CA ALA A 220 13.16 -28.52 9.85
C ALA A 220 14.15 -28.01 8.76
N SER A 221 14.61 -26.74 8.72
CA SER A 221 14.82 -25.78 9.84
C SER A 221 15.35 -24.39 9.40
N PHE A 222 15.32 -23.44 10.35
CA PHE A 222 16.08 -22.17 10.44
C PHE A 222 16.01 -21.10 9.32
N SER A 223 15.40 -19.95 9.65
CA SER A 223 15.69 -18.65 9.01
C SER A 223 15.91 -17.53 10.05
N ARG A 224 16.74 -16.54 9.71
CA ARG A 224 17.01 -15.35 10.55
C ARG A 224 15.84 -14.37 10.44
N ARG A 225 15.35 -13.89 11.59
CA ARG A 225 14.19 -12.99 11.70
C ARG A 225 14.37 -11.67 10.91
N PRO A 226 13.41 -11.31 10.03
CA PRO A 226 13.11 -9.92 9.71
C PRO A 226 12.51 -9.20 10.95
N PRO A 227 12.58 -7.86 11.03
CA PRO A 227 11.97 -7.12 12.13
C PRO A 227 10.44 -7.21 12.09
N LYS A 228 9.84 -7.53 13.24
CA LYS A 228 8.38 -7.60 13.42
C LYS A 228 7.75 -6.22 13.18
N ILE A 229 6.72 -6.14 12.32
CA ILE A 229 5.89 -4.93 12.18
C ILE A 229 5.30 -4.58 13.55
N GLN A 230 5.70 -3.42 14.08
CA GLN A 230 5.20 -2.95 15.37
C GLN A 230 3.90 -2.19 15.12
N LYS A 231 2.79 -2.73 15.64
CA LYS A 231 1.51 -2.02 15.74
C LYS A 231 1.45 -1.29 17.08
N THR A 232 1.16 0.00 17.08
CA THR A 232 1.03 0.81 18.30
C THR A 232 -0.25 1.65 18.26
N THR A 233 -1.27 1.22 19.01
CA THR A 233 -2.47 2.02 19.29
C THR A 233 -2.08 3.33 19.97
N ALA A 234 -2.82 4.39 19.70
CA ALA A 234 -2.60 5.69 20.33
C ALA A 234 -2.73 5.58 21.87
N ALA A 235 -2.00 6.41 22.61
CA ALA A 235 -2.27 6.62 24.03
C ALA A 235 -3.67 7.23 24.22
N PRO A 236 -4.24 7.28 25.44
CA PRO A 236 -5.44 8.07 25.70
C PRO A 236 -5.22 9.54 25.31
N ALA A 237 -6.18 10.13 24.58
CA ALA A 237 -6.10 11.51 24.12
C ALA A 237 -5.92 12.49 25.27
N GLN A 238 -4.90 13.34 25.19
CA GLN A 238 -4.60 14.33 26.24
C GLN A 238 -5.46 15.60 26.15
N LEU A 239 -6.03 15.88 24.97
CA LEU A 239 -6.91 17.02 24.71
C LEU A 239 -8.26 16.55 24.14
N LYS A 240 -9.29 17.37 24.32
CA LYS A 240 -10.68 17.15 23.88
C LYS A 240 -11.18 18.32 23.03
N VAL A 241 -12.22 18.06 22.25
CA VAL A 241 -12.93 19.11 21.51
C VAL A 241 -13.50 20.15 22.49
N GLY A 242 -13.28 21.42 22.18
CA GLY A 242 -13.65 22.57 23.02
C GLY A 242 -12.54 23.06 23.96
N ASP A 243 -11.49 22.26 24.20
CA ASP A 243 -10.33 22.68 25.00
C ASP A 243 -9.65 23.92 24.40
N THR A 244 -9.04 24.73 25.26
CA THR A 244 -8.39 25.98 24.88
C THR A 244 -6.90 25.93 25.22
N LEU A 245 -6.08 26.25 24.23
CA LEU A 245 -4.62 26.20 24.28
C LEU A 245 -4.05 27.61 24.12
N ASN A 246 -2.88 27.85 24.71
CA ASN A 246 -2.07 29.04 24.41
C ASN A 246 -0.78 28.58 23.72
N LEU A 247 -0.62 28.95 22.44
CA LEU A 247 0.52 28.59 21.61
C LEU A 247 1.11 29.88 21.03
N ASP A 248 2.38 30.16 21.32
CA ASP A 248 3.09 31.40 20.97
C ASP A 248 2.38 32.70 21.42
N GLY A 249 1.63 32.66 22.52
CA GLY A 249 0.85 33.80 23.00
C GLY A 249 -0.48 33.99 22.28
N LYS A 250 -0.81 33.18 21.26
CA LYS A 250 -2.13 33.16 20.64
C LYS A 250 -3.00 32.07 21.26
N GLN A 251 -4.26 32.42 21.54
CA GLN A 251 -5.24 31.48 22.06
C GLN A 251 -5.92 30.72 20.91
N PHE A 252 -5.95 29.39 21.03
CA PHE A 252 -6.59 28.49 20.08
C PHE A 252 -7.62 27.61 20.79
N GLN A 253 -8.72 27.31 20.14
CA GLN A 253 -9.69 26.30 20.57
C GLN A 253 -9.56 25.04 19.72
N VAL A 254 -9.59 23.86 20.35
CA VAL A 254 -9.70 22.56 19.68
C VAL A 254 -11.09 22.46 19.04
N LYS A 255 -11.16 22.48 17.71
CA LYS A 255 -12.42 22.35 16.94
C LYS A 255 -12.73 20.91 16.57
N THR A 256 -11.69 20.13 16.27
CA THR A 256 -11.81 18.69 16.07
C THR A 256 -10.70 17.92 16.76
N HIS A 257 -10.99 16.65 17.02
CA HIS A 257 -10.04 15.63 17.41
C HIS A 257 -10.19 14.45 16.46
N SER A 258 -9.09 13.96 15.91
CA SER A 258 -9.05 12.80 15.01
C SER A 258 -8.07 11.77 15.53
N ILE A 259 -8.42 10.49 15.41
CA ILE A 259 -7.46 9.39 15.52
C ILE A 259 -7.01 9.06 14.09
N VAL A 260 -5.74 9.31 13.81
CA VAL A 260 -5.13 9.07 12.50
C VAL A 260 -4.19 7.87 12.58
N GLU A 261 -4.50 6.88 11.78
CA GLU A 261 -3.68 5.70 11.53
C GLU A 261 -2.53 6.09 10.57
N VAL A 262 -1.29 5.77 10.92
CA VAL A 262 -0.07 6.11 10.17
C VAL A 262 0.71 4.84 9.89
N ALA A 263 0.82 4.47 8.62
CA ALA A 263 1.60 3.34 8.14
C ALA A 263 2.90 3.84 7.49
N GLU A 264 4.02 3.25 7.88
CA GLU A 264 5.36 3.53 7.36
C GLU A 264 6.16 2.22 7.24
N VAL A 265 7.33 2.26 6.61
CA VAL A 265 8.18 1.07 6.42
C VAL A 265 8.47 0.39 7.76
N GLY A 266 8.03 -0.86 7.92
CA GLY A 266 8.20 -1.68 9.12
C GLY A 266 7.39 -1.29 10.37
N ARG A 267 6.52 -0.27 10.32
CA ARG A 267 5.77 0.20 11.50
C ARG A 267 4.38 0.75 11.19
N TRP A 268 3.46 0.54 12.12
CA TRP A 268 2.08 1.00 12.02
C TRP A 268 1.63 1.55 13.37
N PHE A 269 1.13 2.77 13.41
CA PHE A 269 0.69 3.36 14.67
C PHE A 269 -0.49 4.31 14.49
N GLU A 270 -1.20 4.58 15.58
CA GLU A 270 -2.21 5.62 15.62
C GLU A 270 -1.68 6.81 16.42
N ARG A 271 -2.08 8.01 16.02
CA ARG A 271 -1.78 9.26 16.73
C ARG A 271 -2.98 10.18 16.77
N HIS A 272 -2.98 11.14 17.69
CA HIS A 272 -4.03 12.16 17.77
C HIS A 272 -3.66 13.37 16.94
N GLU A 273 -4.61 13.85 16.17
CA GLU A 273 -4.50 15.08 15.41
C GLU A 273 -5.68 15.98 15.74
N TYR A 274 -5.38 17.26 15.98
CA TYR A 274 -6.36 18.24 16.42
C TYR A 274 -6.36 19.42 15.45
N GLN A 275 -7.53 19.75 14.91
CA GLN A 275 -7.70 21.02 14.21
C GLN A 275 -7.99 22.10 15.24
N LEU A 276 -7.17 23.15 15.21
CA LEU A 276 -7.24 24.32 16.06
C LEU A 276 -7.81 25.48 15.26
N ALA A 277 -8.63 26.31 15.89
CA ALA A 277 -8.98 27.63 15.36
C ALA A 277 -8.79 28.70 16.43
N ASP A 278 -8.28 29.84 16.02
CA ASP A 278 -8.22 31.05 16.84
C ASP A 278 -9.48 31.92 16.65
N GLY A 279 -9.50 33.10 17.29
CA GLY A 279 -10.60 34.07 17.17
C GLY A 279 -10.82 34.65 15.77
N ASP A 280 -9.84 34.50 14.86
CA ASP A 280 -9.92 34.95 13.47
C ASP A 280 -10.39 33.81 12.53
N GLY A 281 -10.59 32.60 13.06
CA GLY A 281 -10.96 31.41 12.30
C GLY A 281 -9.81 30.75 11.55
N VAL A 282 -8.54 31.13 11.81
CA VAL A 282 -7.40 30.54 11.12
C VAL A 282 -7.18 29.11 11.60
N ALA A 283 -7.25 28.17 10.66
CA ALA A 283 -7.04 26.75 10.94
C ALA A 283 -5.55 26.45 11.12
N ALA A 284 -5.17 26.00 12.32
CA ALA A 284 -3.88 25.41 12.62
C ALA A 284 -4.06 23.95 13.05
N TRP A 285 -2.96 23.22 13.16
CA TRP A 285 -2.97 21.78 13.47
C TRP A 285 -2.05 21.48 14.64
N LEU A 286 -2.48 20.57 15.51
CA LEU A 286 -1.64 20.02 16.58
C LEU A 286 -1.62 18.50 16.44
N VAL A 287 -0.43 17.93 16.34
CA VAL A 287 -0.23 16.48 16.28
C VAL A 287 0.40 16.02 17.59
N GLU A 288 -0.23 15.07 18.27
CA GLU A 288 0.33 14.43 19.46
C GLU A 288 1.13 13.20 19.04
N ASN A 289 2.44 13.21 19.31
CA ASN A 289 3.39 12.14 18.98
C ASN A 289 3.48 11.84 17.46
N LEU A 290 4.41 12.51 16.75
CA LEU A 290 4.59 12.29 15.31
C LEU A 290 4.92 10.83 14.95
N SER A 291 5.65 10.14 15.83
CA SER A 291 5.98 8.71 15.77
C SER A 291 5.85 8.05 17.16
N PRO A 292 5.79 6.70 17.28
CA PRO A 292 5.69 5.99 18.57
C PRO A 292 6.84 6.24 19.55
N THR A 293 8.01 6.61 19.03
CA THR A 293 9.23 6.86 19.83
C THR A 293 9.40 8.33 20.22
N THR A 294 8.69 9.25 19.57
CA THR A 294 8.75 10.70 19.83
C THR A 294 7.55 11.14 20.64
N LYS A 295 7.77 11.50 21.91
CA LYS A 295 6.72 12.04 22.77
C LYS A 295 6.64 13.56 22.69
N GLY A 296 5.44 14.10 22.60
CA GLY A 296 5.19 15.55 22.67
C GLY A 296 4.20 16.03 21.61
N PHE A 297 3.91 17.34 21.65
CA PHE A 297 3.02 17.98 20.70
C PHE A 297 3.81 18.71 19.62
N TYR A 298 3.26 18.72 18.42
CA TYR A 298 3.84 19.38 17.25
C TYR A 298 2.79 20.30 16.65
N PHE A 299 3.06 21.61 16.70
CA PHE A 299 2.17 22.63 16.18
C PHE A 299 2.53 22.91 14.73
N PHE A 300 1.53 22.96 13.86
CA PHE A 300 1.64 23.12 12.42
C PHE A 300 0.70 24.23 11.92
N THR A 301 1.20 25.05 11.00
CA THR A 301 0.43 26.07 10.27
C THR A 301 0.54 25.83 8.78
N ALA A 302 -0.46 26.29 8.01
CA ALA A 302 -0.42 26.22 6.55
C ALA A 302 0.84 26.93 6.01
N LEU A 303 1.47 26.28 5.02
CA LEU A 303 2.55 26.83 4.22
C LEU A 303 2.07 26.78 2.76
N GLU A 304 2.02 27.94 2.11
CA GLU A 304 1.57 28.06 0.72
C GLU A 304 2.78 28.36 -0.17
N PRO A 305 3.34 27.37 -0.88
CA PRO A 305 4.53 27.60 -1.69
C PRO A 305 4.22 28.41 -2.94
N THR A 306 5.11 29.33 -3.27
CA THR A 306 5.14 30.08 -4.52
C THR A 306 5.32 29.18 -5.74
N GLN A 307 6.01 28.05 -5.56
CA GLN A 307 6.15 26.97 -6.53
C GLN A 307 5.89 25.63 -5.83
N PRO A 308 4.61 25.22 -5.68
CA PRO A 308 4.28 23.99 -4.98
C PRO A 308 4.65 22.78 -5.83
N MET A 309 5.40 21.85 -5.23
CA MET A 309 5.58 20.51 -5.77
C MET A 309 4.22 19.80 -5.87
N SER A 310 3.98 19.10 -6.97
CA SER A 310 2.74 18.32 -7.17
C SER A 310 2.68 17.06 -6.31
N ALA A 311 1.47 16.54 -6.09
CA ALA A 311 1.25 15.25 -5.43
C ALA A 311 2.00 14.09 -6.12
N ALA A 312 2.10 14.12 -7.45
CA ALA A 312 2.81 13.10 -8.22
C ALA A 312 4.33 13.17 -7.99
N GLU A 313 4.93 14.37 -7.97
CA GLU A 313 6.35 14.54 -7.64
C GLU A 313 6.64 14.13 -6.20
N ALA A 314 5.79 14.54 -5.25
CA ALA A 314 5.91 14.17 -3.83
C ALA A 314 5.89 12.64 -3.62
N ALA A 315 5.05 11.92 -4.36
CA ALA A 315 4.98 10.46 -4.33
C ALA A 315 6.23 9.75 -4.89
N THR A 316 7.11 10.44 -5.62
CA THR A 316 8.38 9.88 -6.14
C THR A 316 9.59 10.16 -5.25
N LEU A 317 9.44 10.97 -4.20
CA LEU A 317 10.55 11.30 -3.30
C LEU A 317 11.01 10.04 -2.53
N PRO A 318 12.32 9.74 -2.46
CA PRO A 318 12.84 8.77 -1.51
C PRO A 318 13.23 9.43 -0.16
N VAL A 319 13.21 8.64 0.92
CA VAL A 319 13.80 9.04 2.21
C VAL A 319 15.26 9.45 2.01
N GLY A 320 15.69 10.52 2.69
CA GLY A 320 17.01 11.14 2.54
C GLY A 320 17.13 12.14 1.38
N LYS A 321 16.16 12.20 0.45
CA LYS A 321 16.15 13.24 -0.59
C LYS A 321 16.01 14.61 0.03
N VAL A 322 16.91 15.53 -0.30
CA VAL A 322 16.75 16.94 0.05
C VAL A 322 15.66 17.56 -0.82
N VAL A 323 14.65 18.13 -0.15
CA VAL A 323 13.61 18.98 -0.74
C VAL A 323 13.85 20.44 -0.35
N ASN A 324 13.32 21.37 -1.13
CA ASN A 324 13.24 22.79 -0.79
C ASN A 324 11.79 23.23 -0.99
N VAL A 325 11.13 23.63 0.09
CA VAL A 325 9.76 24.18 0.06
C VAL A 325 9.79 25.48 0.84
N GLU A 326 9.60 26.63 0.16
CA GLU A 326 9.68 27.99 0.74
C GLU A 326 10.93 28.23 1.61
N GLY A 327 12.09 27.80 1.11
CA GLY A 327 13.38 27.96 1.80
C GLY A 327 13.60 26.95 2.94
N ILE A 328 12.65 26.07 3.24
CA ILE A 328 12.87 24.92 4.12
C ILE A 328 13.62 23.86 3.31
N VAL A 329 14.95 23.94 3.34
CA VAL A 329 15.87 22.99 2.71
C VAL A 329 16.17 21.86 3.71
N ALA A 330 15.57 20.69 3.50
CA ALA A 330 15.61 19.58 4.44
C ALA A 330 15.63 18.21 3.75
N PRO A 331 16.33 17.20 4.30
CA PRO A 331 16.15 15.82 3.87
C PRO A 331 14.78 15.28 4.33
N VAL A 332 14.08 14.57 3.45
CA VAL A 332 12.91 13.76 3.82
C VAL A 332 13.33 12.73 4.87
N LYS A 333 12.70 12.75 6.04
CA LYS A 333 12.93 11.78 7.12
C LYS A 333 12.04 10.56 6.98
N GLU A 334 10.75 10.76 6.78
CA GLU A 334 9.75 9.69 6.74
C GLU A 334 8.81 9.90 5.56
N ILE A 335 8.30 8.81 5.01
CA ILE A 335 7.21 8.77 4.03
C ILE A 335 6.18 7.81 4.57
N PHE A 336 4.93 8.24 4.59
CA PHE A 336 3.86 7.56 5.31
C PHE A 336 2.53 7.62 4.55
N ARG A 337 1.65 6.65 4.86
CA ARG A 337 0.23 6.69 4.52
C ARG A 337 -0.55 6.99 5.79
N CYS A 338 -1.42 8.00 5.74
CA CYS A 338 -2.38 8.31 6.78
C CYS A 338 -3.79 7.82 6.41
N ALA A 339 -4.54 7.29 7.36
CA ALA A 339 -5.96 7.00 7.25
C ALA A 339 -6.72 7.48 8.49
N THR A 340 -7.76 8.29 8.31
CA THR A 340 -8.54 8.81 9.44
C THR A 340 -9.49 7.74 9.97
N ARG A 341 -9.34 7.33 11.24
CA ARG A 341 -10.12 6.26 11.87
C ARG A 341 -11.38 6.75 12.57
N GLN A 342 -11.26 7.89 13.23
CA GLN A 342 -12.31 8.51 14.05
C GLN A 342 -12.12 10.03 13.98
N VAL A 343 -13.24 10.76 14.00
CA VAL A 343 -13.27 12.22 14.05
C VAL A 343 -14.37 12.64 15.02
N GLU A 344 -14.08 13.59 15.88
CA GLU A 344 -14.99 14.24 16.80
C GLU A 344 -14.92 15.77 16.61
N GLY A 345 -16.05 16.46 16.77
CA GLY A 345 -16.14 17.93 16.70
C GLY A 345 -16.74 18.46 15.40
N ASP A 346 -16.43 19.72 15.08
CA ASP A 346 -16.93 20.41 13.89
C ASP A 346 -16.15 19.98 12.64
N THR A 347 -16.72 19.08 11.85
CA THR A 347 -16.04 18.44 10.71
C THR A 347 -15.81 19.34 9.50
N ASN A 348 -16.19 20.62 9.55
CA ASN A 348 -15.95 21.59 8.47
C ASN A 348 -14.44 21.83 8.26
N GLY A 349 -13.89 21.22 7.21
CA GLY A 349 -12.47 21.29 6.86
C GLY A 349 -11.58 20.23 7.53
N ALA A 350 -12.16 19.36 8.37
CA ALA A 350 -11.45 18.20 8.91
C ALA A 350 -11.45 17.03 7.90
N PRO A 351 -10.48 16.10 7.97
CA PRO A 351 -10.46 14.91 7.13
C PRO A 351 -11.66 14.02 7.45
N LYS A 352 -12.23 13.35 6.45
CA LYS A 352 -13.36 12.44 6.65
C LYS A 352 -12.88 11.11 7.24
N VAL A 353 -13.73 10.41 8.00
CA VAL A 353 -13.45 9.02 8.40
C VAL A 353 -13.30 8.15 7.16
N GLY A 354 -12.24 7.35 7.12
CA GLY A 354 -11.85 6.56 5.95
C GLY A 354 -11.12 7.34 4.85
N GLU A 355 -10.92 8.65 4.99
CA GLU A 355 -10.07 9.41 4.08
C GLU A 355 -8.62 8.95 4.19
N VAL A 356 -8.01 8.68 3.04
CA VAL A 356 -6.62 8.26 2.92
C VAL A 356 -5.82 9.40 2.30
N SER A 357 -4.70 9.73 2.92
CA SER A 357 -3.68 10.62 2.38
C SER A 357 -2.31 9.94 2.47
N PHE A 358 -1.39 10.38 1.62
CA PHE A 358 0.02 10.09 1.74
C PHE A 358 0.74 11.33 2.25
N GLY A 359 1.94 11.19 2.78
CA GLY A 359 2.71 12.33 3.24
C GLY A 359 4.18 12.03 3.41
N PHE A 360 4.95 13.10 3.59
CA PHE A 360 6.34 13.02 4.02
C PHE A 360 6.62 14.02 5.13
N SER A 361 7.56 13.68 6.01
CA SER A 361 8.15 14.59 7.00
C SER A 361 9.57 14.96 6.57
N ALA A 362 9.97 16.21 6.80
CA ALA A 362 11.35 16.68 6.63
C ALA A 362 11.67 17.68 7.74
N GLU A 363 12.96 17.84 8.08
CA GLU A 363 13.37 18.68 9.22
C GLU A 363 14.61 19.53 8.90
N ALA A 364 14.52 20.82 9.22
CA ALA A 364 15.62 21.79 9.15
C ALA A 364 15.80 22.44 10.53
N GLY A 365 16.60 21.81 11.38
CA GLY A 365 16.79 22.25 12.77
C GLY A 365 15.48 22.17 13.57
N PRO A 366 14.98 23.26 14.17
CA PRO A 366 13.72 23.24 14.92
C PRO A 366 12.46 23.28 14.03
N ILE A 367 12.61 23.44 12.71
CA ILE A 367 11.50 23.54 11.76
C ILE A 367 11.22 22.16 11.17
N LEU A 368 9.96 21.73 11.28
CA LEU A 368 9.41 20.60 10.57
C LEU A 368 8.66 21.08 9.33
N LEU A 369 8.83 20.34 8.24
CA LEU A 369 7.97 20.39 7.06
C LEU A 369 7.18 19.08 7.02
N LEU A 370 5.88 19.20 6.88
CA LEU A 370 4.96 18.09 6.74
C LEU A 370 4.15 18.32 5.46
N ALA A 371 4.40 17.52 4.43
CA ALA A 371 3.58 17.51 3.22
C ALA A 371 2.55 16.39 3.34
N ARG A 372 1.31 16.64 2.91
CA ARG A 372 0.26 15.62 2.77
C ARG A 372 -0.49 15.79 1.47
N TRP A 373 -0.74 14.70 0.77
CA TRP A 373 -1.47 14.71 -0.49
C TRP A 373 -2.45 13.56 -0.61
N ASN A 374 -3.43 13.77 -1.49
CA ASN A 374 -4.33 12.75 -2.00
C ASN A 374 -4.36 12.88 -3.53
N ASN A 375 -5.37 12.30 -4.19
CA ASN A 375 -5.47 12.36 -5.66
C ASN A 375 -5.89 13.75 -6.19
N SER A 376 -6.33 14.67 -5.33
CA SER A 376 -6.87 15.99 -5.71
C SER A 376 -6.00 17.18 -5.31
N GLU A 377 -5.25 17.08 -4.21
CA GLU A 377 -4.49 18.20 -3.65
C GLU A 377 -3.23 17.74 -2.90
N ILE A 378 -2.32 18.68 -2.69
CA ILE A 378 -1.19 18.58 -1.77
C ILE A 378 -1.15 19.82 -0.88
N LYS A 379 -1.06 19.59 0.42
CA LYS A 379 -0.97 20.60 1.49
C LYS A 379 0.42 20.55 2.09
N PHE A 380 1.03 21.72 2.27
CA PHE A 380 2.28 21.86 3.01
C PHE A 380 1.99 22.51 4.36
N LEU A 381 2.59 21.96 5.40
CA LEU A 381 2.44 22.40 6.77
C LEU A 381 3.83 22.68 7.34
N ARG A 382 4.05 23.90 7.80
CA ARG A 382 5.25 24.27 8.57
C ARG A 382 4.95 24.04 10.04
N GLY A 383 5.79 23.28 10.73
CA GLY A 383 5.62 23.00 12.14
C GLY A 383 6.87 23.04 12.97
N ARG A 384 6.70 22.77 14.26
CA ARG A 384 7.74 22.73 15.29
C ARG A 384 7.22 21.97 16.52
N ALA A 385 8.12 21.45 17.34
CA ALA A 385 7.75 20.92 18.65
C ALA A 385 7.26 22.03 19.59
N VAL A 386 6.25 21.74 20.40
CA VAL A 386 5.70 22.63 21.43
C VAL A 386 5.51 21.91 22.76
N SER A 387 5.83 22.58 23.86
CA SER A 387 5.31 22.22 25.17
C SER A 387 3.87 22.68 25.26
N ALA A 388 2.91 21.75 25.29
CA ALA A 388 1.54 22.09 25.62
C ALA A 388 1.44 22.45 27.11
N GLU A 389 1.57 23.74 27.43
CA GLU A 389 1.06 24.27 28.70
C GLU A 389 -0.47 24.21 28.65
N VAL A 390 -1.02 23.03 28.98
CA VAL A 390 -2.46 22.83 29.20
C VAL A 390 -2.85 23.55 30.48
N ARG A 391 -2.96 24.88 30.40
CA ARG A 391 -3.57 25.68 31.46
C ARG A 391 -5.08 25.56 31.33
N GLU A 392 -5.68 24.74 32.18
CA GLU A 392 -7.12 24.80 32.44
C GLU A 392 -7.51 26.25 32.74
N ALA A 393 -8.24 26.88 31.81
CA ALA A 393 -9.04 28.04 32.13
C ALA A 393 -10.20 27.55 33.01
N ARG A 394 -9.96 27.48 34.33
CA ARG A 394 -11.00 27.22 35.32
C ARG A 394 -12.16 28.17 35.06
N ARG A 395 -13.37 27.61 34.94
CA ARG A 395 -14.62 28.36 35.07
C ARG A 395 -14.83 28.78 36.51
#